data_AF-A0A8K0P958-F1
#
_entry.id   AF-A0A8K0P958-F1
#
_cell.length_a   1.000
_cell.length_b   1.000
_cell.length_c   1.000
_cell.angle_alpha   90.00
_cell.angle_beta   90.00
_cell.angle_gamma   90.00
#
_symmetry.space_group_name_H-M   'P 1'
#
loop_
_entity.id
_entity.type
_entity.pdbx_description
1 polymer ?
#
loop_
_entity_poly.entity_id
_entity_poly.type
_entity_poly.pdbx_seq_one_letter_code
_entity_poly.pdbx_strand_id
1 'polypeptide(L)'
;MENAHVANIELYYKAIQFYLDYKPLLLNDVLVVLAPRMDHTRSVNFFTKVGHLQLVKPYLRSVQSLNNKAINEALNNLLIEEEDYQGLRTSIDAFDNFDNIALAQKLEKHELIEFRRIAAYLYKGNNRWKQSVELCKKDRLFKVRCFEL
;
A
#
# COMPACT_ATOMS: atom_id res chain seq x y z
N MET A 1 4.62 -34.04 15.24
CA MET A 1 3.21 -33.62 15.10
C MET A 1 2.77 -33.07 16.44
N GLU A 2 2.67 -31.75 16.57
CA GLU A 2 1.98 -31.14 17.69
C GLU A 2 1.12 -30.02 17.10
N ASN A 3 -0.11 -30.41 16.79
CA ASN A 3 -1.14 -29.53 16.26
C ASN A 3 -1.51 -28.55 17.39
N ALA A 4 -0.98 -27.33 17.32
CA ALA A 4 -1.46 -26.22 18.13
C ALA A 4 -2.92 -25.93 17.72
N HIS A 5 -3.82 -26.56 18.47
CA HIS A 5 -5.26 -26.47 18.43
C HIS A 5 -5.71 -25.01 18.33
N VAL A 6 -6.31 -24.63 17.20
CA VAL A 6 -7.06 -23.40 16.88
C VAL A 6 -7.14 -22.39 18.05
N ALA A 7 -6.06 -21.65 18.30
CA ALA A 7 -6.04 -20.58 19.29
C ALA A 7 -6.68 -19.34 18.66
N ASN A 8 -7.99 -19.23 18.89
CA ASN A 8 -8.90 -18.12 18.63
C ASN A 8 -8.25 -16.87 17.98
N ILE A 9 -8.37 -16.74 16.66
CA ILE A 9 -7.91 -15.58 15.89
C ILE A 9 -8.44 -14.25 16.49
N GLU A 10 -9.61 -14.28 17.13
CA GLU A 10 -10.18 -13.12 17.82
C GLU A 10 -9.35 -12.67 19.02
N LEU A 11 -8.64 -13.57 19.69
CA LEU A 11 -7.75 -13.24 20.79
C LEU A 11 -6.58 -12.39 20.30
N TYR A 12 -6.05 -12.65 19.09
CA TYR A 12 -5.01 -11.81 18.50
C TYR A 12 -5.51 -10.40 18.23
N TYR A 13 -6.70 -10.24 17.65
CA TYR A 13 -7.29 -8.91 17.41
C TYR A 13 -7.61 -8.16 18.71
N LYS A 14 -8.05 -8.87 19.76
CA LYS A 14 -8.23 -8.28 21.11
C LYS A 14 -6.89 -7.83 21.71
N ALA A 15 -5.84 -8.63 21.57
CA ALA A 15 -4.51 -8.25 22.03
C ALA A 15 -3.98 -7.04 21.24
N ILE A 16 -4.13 -7.03 19.91
CA ILE A 16 -3.76 -5.90 19.04
C ILE A 16 -4.48 -4.63 19.48
N GLN A 17 -5.79 -4.68 19.73
CA GLN A 17 -6.54 -3.54 20.24
C GLN A 17 -5.97 -3.05 21.59
N PHE A 18 -5.69 -3.96 22.52
CA PHE A 18 -5.08 -3.61 23.80
C PHE A 18 -3.71 -2.95 23.64
N TYR A 19 -2.84 -3.47 22.77
CA TYR A 19 -1.54 -2.85 22.50
C TYR A 19 -1.69 -1.49 21.80
N LEU A 20 -2.67 -1.34 20.91
CA LEU A 20 -2.96 -0.09 20.23
C LEU A 20 -3.39 1.00 21.21
N ASP A 21 -4.23 0.66 22.20
CA ASP A 21 -4.77 1.60 23.18
C ASP A 21 -3.75 1.98 24.28
N TYR A 22 -2.95 1.01 24.76
CA TYR A 22 -2.09 1.22 25.93
C TYR A 22 -0.59 1.37 25.60
N LYS A 23 -0.08 0.75 24.53
CA LYS A 23 1.36 0.73 24.18
C LYS A 23 1.60 0.65 22.67
N PRO A 24 1.31 1.72 21.91
CA PRO A 24 1.40 1.71 20.46
C PRO A 24 2.80 1.42 19.92
N LEU A 25 3.86 1.80 20.65
CA LEU A 25 5.25 1.55 20.24
C LEU A 25 5.61 0.06 20.17
N LEU A 26 5.04 -0.77 21.06
CA LEU A 26 5.32 -2.21 21.12
C LEU A 26 4.49 -3.01 20.12
N LEU A 27 3.48 -2.37 19.51
CA LEU A 27 2.55 -3.04 18.61
C LEU A 27 3.26 -3.61 17.38
N ASN A 28 4.23 -2.89 16.82
CA ASN A 28 4.96 -3.34 15.63
C ASN A 28 5.71 -4.65 15.89
N ASP A 29 6.37 -4.81 17.04
CA ASP A 29 7.09 -6.03 17.39
C ASP A 29 6.13 -7.22 17.53
N VAL A 30 4.99 -6.99 18.19
CA VAL A 30 3.95 -8.01 18.34
C VAL A 30 3.39 -8.42 16.98
N LEU A 31 3.12 -7.46 16.09
CA LEU A 31 2.60 -7.73 14.75
C LEU A 31 3.57 -8.55 13.89
N VAL A 32 4.88 -8.32 13.99
CA VAL A 32 5.89 -9.11 13.26
C VAL A 32 5.89 -10.57 13.70
N VAL A 33 5.78 -10.83 15.01
CA VAL A 33 5.72 -12.20 15.55
C VAL A 33 4.41 -12.90 15.18
N LEU A 34 3.31 -12.16 15.15
CA LEU A 34 2.00 -12.71 14.80
C LEU A 34 1.75 -12.80 13.29
N ALA A 35 2.55 -12.11 12.46
CA ALA A 35 2.43 -12.06 11.00
C ALA A 35 2.16 -13.42 10.34
N PRO A 36 2.94 -14.50 10.58
CA PRO A 36 2.73 -15.78 9.89
C PRO A 36 1.41 -16.49 10.26
N ARG A 37 0.72 -16.06 11.32
CA ARG A 37 -0.53 -16.66 11.80
C ARG A 37 -1.75 -15.75 11.62
N MET A 38 -1.54 -14.52 11.16
CA MET A 38 -2.57 -13.50 11.05
C MET A 38 -3.15 -13.43 9.63
N ASP A 39 -4.42 -13.06 9.55
CA ASP A 39 -5.04 -12.66 8.29
C ASP A 39 -4.68 -11.19 8.01
N HIS A 40 -3.79 -10.98 7.04
CA HIS A 40 -3.31 -9.65 6.68
C HIS A 40 -4.41 -8.74 6.13
N THR A 41 -5.33 -9.28 5.34
CA THR A 41 -6.45 -8.53 4.73
C THR A 41 -7.35 -7.97 5.82
N ARG A 42 -7.71 -8.82 6.80
CA ARG A 42 -8.53 -8.41 7.94
C ARG A 42 -7.79 -7.42 8.85
N SER A 43 -6.49 -7.59 9.03
CA SER A 43 -5.65 -6.69 9.83
C SER A 43 -5.55 -5.29 9.21
N VAL A 44 -5.30 -5.21 7.91
CA VAL A 44 -5.30 -3.93 7.18
C VAL A 44 -6.65 -3.23 7.34
N ASN A 45 -7.76 -3.93 7.09
CA ASN A 45 -9.10 -3.36 7.24
C ASN A 45 -9.37 -2.84 8.66
N PHE A 46 -8.86 -3.53 9.67
CA PHE A 46 -8.94 -3.10 11.05
C PHE A 46 -8.15 -1.80 11.27
N PHE A 47 -6.87 -1.74 10.90
CA PHE A 47 -6.04 -0.55 11.07
C PHE A 47 -6.53 0.66 10.25
N THR A 48 -7.07 0.43 9.05
CA THR A 48 -7.70 1.47 8.23
C THR A 48 -8.93 2.05 8.94
N LYS A 49 -9.76 1.22 9.59
CA LYS A 49 -10.93 1.70 10.35
C LYS A 49 -10.54 2.51 11.59
N VAL A 50 -9.47 2.12 12.27
CA VAL A 50 -9.00 2.84 13.46
C VAL A 50 -8.18 4.09 13.09
N GLY A 51 -7.71 4.20 11.84
CA GLY A 51 -6.92 5.35 11.38
C GLY A 51 -5.46 5.33 11.85
N HIS A 52 -4.98 4.19 12.36
CA HIS A 52 -3.59 4.01 12.83
C HIS A 52 -2.72 3.24 11.82
N LEU A 53 -3.08 3.30 10.54
CA LEU A 53 -2.37 2.58 9.47
C LEU A 53 -0.90 3.06 9.35
N GLN A 54 -0.62 4.34 9.59
CA GLN A 54 0.74 4.90 9.59
C GLN A 54 1.64 4.26 10.67
N LEU A 55 1.08 3.95 11.84
CA LEU A 55 1.83 3.34 12.95
C LEU A 55 2.35 1.94 12.59
N VAL A 56 1.57 1.19 11.80
CA VAL A 56 1.87 -0.18 11.40
C VAL A 56 2.63 -0.27 10.06
N LYS A 57 3.18 0.84 9.57
CA LYS A 57 3.99 0.88 8.34
C LYS A 57 5.18 -0.09 8.36
N PRO A 58 5.97 -0.24 9.44
CA PRO A 58 7.05 -1.22 9.49
C PRO A 58 6.55 -2.66 9.32
N TYR A 59 5.38 -2.97 9.90
CA TYR A 59 4.70 -4.24 9.70
C TYR A 59 4.27 -4.40 8.24
N LEU A 60 3.60 -3.42 7.63
CA LEU A 60 3.17 -3.50 6.22
C LEU A 60 4.35 -3.78 5.26
N ARG A 61 5.52 -3.15 5.49
CA ARG A 61 6.73 -3.40 4.70
C ARG A 61 7.26 -4.82 4.87
N SER A 62 7.20 -5.41 6.07
CA SER A 62 7.68 -6.78 6.29
C SER A 62 6.79 -7.82 5.60
N VAL A 63 5.46 -7.60 5.64
CA VAL A 63 4.47 -8.49 5.01
C VAL A 63 4.25 -8.20 3.52
N GLN A 64 4.84 -7.14 2.98
CA GLN A 64 4.74 -6.79 1.55
C GLN A 64 5.28 -7.91 0.65
N SER A 65 6.27 -8.67 1.13
CA SER A 65 6.81 -9.87 0.46
C SER A 65 5.76 -10.93 0.09
N LEU A 66 4.60 -10.92 0.74
CA LEU A 66 3.48 -11.83 0.46
C LEU A 66 2.65 -11.40 -0.76
N ASN A 67 2.93 -10.23 -1.34
CA ASN A 67 2.23 -9.64 -2.48
C ASN A 67 0.70 -9.68 -2.32
N ASN A 68 0.19 -9.31 -1.13
CA ASN A 68 -1.24 -9.28 -0.87
C ASN A 68 -1.85 -7.94 -1.33
N LYS A 69 -2.93 -8.02 -2.09
CA LYS A 69 -3.68 -6.85 -2.60
C LYS A 69 -4.00 -5.82 -1.52
N ALA A 70 -4.54 -6.23 -0.37
CA ALA A 70 -4.94 -5.31 0.67
C ALA A 70 -3.73 -4.59 1.30
N ILE A 71 -2.60 -5.29 1.45
CA ILE A 71 -1.35 -4.71 1.98
C ILE A 71 -0.80 -3.68 0.98
N ASN A 72 -0.70 -4.05 -0.29
CA ASN A 72 -0.18 -3.19 -1.33
C ASN A 72 -1.03 -1.92 -1.49
N GLU A 73 -2.36 -2.06 -1.52
CA GLU A 73 -3.28 -0.92 -1.61
C GLU A 73 -3.17 0.00 -0.39
N ALA A 74 -3.10 -0.56 0.82
CA ALA A 74 -2.93 0.19 2.04
C ALA A 74 -1.58 0.93 2.08
N LEU A 75 -0.49 0.25 1.72
CA LEU A 75 0.83 0.85 1.70
C LEU A 75 0.94 1.95 0.62
N ASN A 76 0.39 1.72 -0.56
CA ASN A 76 0.36 2.72 -1.63
C ASN A 76 -0.44 3.96 -1.21
N ASN A 77 -1.56 3.78 -0.51
CA ASN A 77 -2.32 4.91 0.05
C ASN A 77 -1.52 5.70 1.08
N LEU A 78 -0.79 5.02 1.98
CA LEU A 78 0.10 5.68 2.94
C LEU A 78 1.20 6.47 2.23
N LEU A 79 1.84 5.90 1.21
CA LEU A 79 2.91 6.56 0.46
C LEU A 79 2.41 7.80 -0.30
N ILE A 80 1.15 7.78 -0.75
CA ILE A 80 0.50 8.96 -1.34
C ILE A 80 0.28 10.04 -0.27
N GLU A 81 -0.21 9.68 0.91
CA GLU A 81 -0.44 10.63 2.02
C GLU A 81 0.86 11.25 2.54
N GLU A 82 1.96 10.49 2.53
CA GLU A 82 3.30 10.96 2.91
C GLU A 82 4.05 11.67 1.78
N GLU A 83 3.46 11.75 0.59
CA GLU A 83 4.07 12.32 -0.62
C GLU A 83 5.37 11.60 -1.09
N ASP A 84 5.57 10.35 -0.68
CA ASP A 84 6.74 9.54 -1.02
C ASP A 84 6.55 8.81 -2.37
N TYR A 85 6.82 9.54 -3.46
CA TYR A 85 6.76 9.02 -4.82
C TYR A 85 7.85 7.97 -5.13
N GLN A 86 9.00 8.03 -4.46
CA GLN A 86 10.10 7.08 -4.68
C GLN A 86 9.73 5.72 -4.10
N GLY A 87 9.26 5.71 -2.85
CA GLY A 87 8.76 4.51 -2.19
C GLY A 87 7.59 3.90 -2.94
N LEU A 88 6.67 4.73 -3.45
CA LEU A 88 5.53 4.25 -4.25
C LEU A 88 5.99 3.55 -5.53
N ARG A 89 6.96 4.12 -6.25
CA ARG A 89 7.48 3.51 -7.48
C ARG A 89 8.14 2.16 -7.20
N THR A 90 9.03 2.09 -6.20
CA THR A 90 9.68 0.82 -5.82
C THR A 90 8.67 -0.23 -5.38
N SER A 91 7.64 0.18 -4.63
CA SER A 91 6.54 -0.69 -4.19
C SER A 91 5.80 -1.29 -5.39
N ILE A 92 5.42 -0.45 -6.36
CA ILE A 92 4.69 -0.86 -7.58
C ILE A 92 5.55 -1.75 -8.48
N ASP A 93 6.82 -1.40 -8.69
CA ASP A 93 7.71 -2.16 -9.58
C ASP A 93 8.07 -3.53 -8.99
N ALA A 94 8.10 -3.68 -7.66
CA ALA A 94 8.38 -4.94 -6.98
C ALA A 94 7.13 -5.82 -6.77
N PHE A 95 5.95 -5.22 -6.58
CA PHE A 95 4.72 -5.92 -6.20
C PHE A 95 3.55 -5.49 -7.08
N ASP A 96 3.09 -6.40 -7.95
CA ASP A 96 2.10 -6.16 -8.99
C ASP A 96 0.64 -6.44 -8.57
N ASN A 97 0.41 -7.04 -7.39
CA ASN A 97 -0.94 -7.40 -6.94
C ASN A 97 -1.63 -6.19 -6.30
N PHE A 98 -2.16 -5.28 -7.12
CA PHE A 98 -3.00 -4.15 -6.68
C PHE A 98 -3.87 -3.64 -7.83
N ASP A 99 -4.86 -2.78 -7.54
CA ASP A 99 -5.67 -2.16 -8.58
C ASP A 99 -4.93 -1.00 -9.27
N ASN A 100 -4.23 -1.32 -10.36
CA ASN A 100 -3.51 -0.36 -11.20
C ASN A 100 -4.38 0.80 -11.69
N ILE A 101 -5.66 0.53 -12.01
CA ILE A 101 -6.55 1.54 -12.60
C ILE A 101 -7.02 2.49 -11.51
N ALA A 102 -7.49 1.95 -10.38
CA ALA A 102 -7.94 2.76 -9.26
C ALA A 102 -6.81 3.63 -8.71
N LEU A 103 -5.60 3.06 -8.62
CA LEU A 103 -4.41 3.81 -8.19
C LEU A 103 -4.07 4.94 -9.17
N ALA A 104 -4.02 4.66 -10.47
CA ALA A 104 -3.74 5.66 -11.49
C ALA A 104 -4.75 6.82 -11.49
N GLN A 105 -6.05 6.52 -11.33
CA GLN A 105 -7.10 7.55 -11.23
C GLN A 105 -6.95 8.45 -10.00
N LYS A 106 -6.46 7.90 -8.88
CA LYS A 106 -6.19 8.67 -7.66
C LYS A 106 -4.97 9.57 -7.84
N LEU A 107 -3.90 9.04 -8.44
CA LEU A 107 -2.65 9.76 -8.70
C LEU A 107 -2.80 10.87 -9.74
N GLU A 108 -3.67 10.71 -10.74
CA GLU A 108 -3.98 11.73 -11.75
C GLU A 108 -4.53 13.04 -11.14
N LYS A 109 -5.25 12.94 -10.01
CA LYS A 109 -5.84 14.10 -9.33
C LYS A 109 -4.88 14.78 -8.37
N HIS A 110 -3.68 14.25 -8.17
CA HIS A 110 -2.71 14.79 -7.22
C HIS A 110 -2.03 16.05 -7.76
N GLU A 111 -1.72 16.99 -6.88
CA GLU A 111 -1.10 18.27 -7.26
C GLU A 111 0.34 18.08 -7.77
N LEU A 112 1.07 17.13 -7.20
CA LEU A 112 2.44 16.78 -7.56
C LEU A 112 2.51 16.10 -8.94
N ILE A 113 3.45 16.58 -9.75
CA ILE A 113 3.68 16.05 -11.11
C ILE A 113 4.27 14.63 -11.07
N GLU A 114 5.07 14.30 -10.05
CA GLU A 114 5.70 12.97 -9.96
C GLU A 114 4.65 11.85 -9.78
N PHE A 115 3.60 12.09 -8.98
CA PHE A 115 2.48 11.14 -8.90
C PHE A 115 1.71 11.01 -10.20
N ARG A 116 1.48 12.13 -10.92
CA ARG A 116 0.88 12.10 -12.26
C ARG A 116 1.74 11.32 -13.26
N ARG A 117 3.07 11.40 -13.19
CA ARG A 117 3.97 10.56 -14.00
C ARG A 117 3.83 9.08 -13.67
N ILE A 118 3.76 8.71 -12.39
CA ILE A 118 3.50 7.32 -11.97
C ILE A 118 2.14 6.86 -12.49
N ALA A 119 1.11 7.70 -12.46
CA ALA A 119 -0.20 7.39 -13.06
C ALA A 119 -0.10 7.10 -14.57
N ALA A 120 0.64 7.92 -15.31
CA ALA A 120 0.87 7.71 -16.74
C ALA A 120 1.62 6.39 -17.02
N TYR A 121 2.59 6.05 -16.16
CA TYR A 121 3.33 4.78 -16.21
C TYR A 121 2.41 3.58 -15.95
N LEU A 122 1.56 3.64 -14.92
CA LEU A 122 0.56 2.60 -14.63
C LEU A 122 -0.42 2.39 -15.78
N TYR A 123 -0.93 3.48 -16.37
CA TYR A 123 -1.82 3.40 -17.54
C TYR A 123 -1.14 2.78 -18.76
N LYS A 124 0.14 3.08 -18.99
CA LYS A 124 0.95 2.49 -20.06
C LYS A 124 1.10 0.97 -19.85
N GLY A 125 1.45 0.54 -18.63
CA GLY A 125 1.58 -0.87 -18.29
C GLY A 125 0.30 -1.67 -18.48
N ASN A 126 -0.86 -1.05 -18.26
CA ASN A 126 -2.17 -1.71 -18.39
C ASN A 126 -2.83 -1.51 -19.77
N ASN A 127 -2.06 -1.24 -20.83
CA ASN A 127 -2.52 -1.00 -22.21
C ASN A 127 -3.53 0.16 -22.38
N ARG A 128 -3.67 1.07 -21.41
CA ARG A 128 -4.55 2.24 -21.46
C ARG A 128 -3.83 3.47 -22.00
N TRP A 129 -3.29 3.35 -23.21
CA TRP A 129 -2.52 4.39 -23.88
C TRP A 129 -3.27 5.71 -24.04
N LYS A 130 -4.59 5.68 -24.30
CA LYS A 130 -5.40 6.89 -24.48
C LYS A 130 -5.37 7.79 -23.24
N GLN A 131 -5.58 7.20 -22.05
CA GLN A 131 -5.57 7.93 -20.78
C GLN A 131 -4.17 8.44 -20.43
N SER A 132 -3.13 7.62 -20.65
CA SER A 132 -1.73 8.03 -20.47
C SER A 132 -1.36 9.25 -21.34
N VAL A 133 -1.78 9.25 -22.61
CA VAL A 133 -1.52 10.36 -23.55
C VAL A 133 -2.31 11.62 -23.18
N GLU A 134 -3.56 11.49 -22.76
CA GLU A 134 -4.37 12.62 -22.29
C GLU A 134 -3.74 13.30 -21.06
N LEU A 135 -3.22 12.50 -20.13
CA LEU A 135 -2.52 12.99 -18.95
C LEU A 135 -1.25 13.78 -19.32
N CYS A 136 -0.38 13.20 -20.17
CA CYS A 136 0.84 13.88 -20.65
C CYS A 136 0.51 15.20 -21.37
N LYS A 137 -0.59 15.25 -22.13
CA LYS A 137 -1.04 16.48 -22.81
C LYS A 137 -1.50 17.56 -21.82
N LYS A 138 -2.26 17.16 -20.78
CA LYS A 138 -2.78 18.07 -19.74
C LYS A 138 -1.65 18.71 -18.94
N ASP A 139 -0.61 17.94 -18.64
CA ASP A 139 0.54 18.40 -17.86
C ASP A 139 1.55 19.22 -18.68
N ARG A 140 1.29 19.42 -19.99
CA ARG A 140 2.19 20.09 -20.96
C ARG A 140 3.63 19.55 -20.91
N LEU A 141 3.82 18.30 -20.53
CA LEU A 141 5.10 17.58 -20.53
C LEU A 141 5.47 17.18 -21.97
N PHE A 142 5.46 18.16 -22.90
CA PHE A 142 5.77 17.96 -24.33
C PHE A 142 7.28 17.88 -24.61
N LYS A 143 8.13 18.12 -23.61
CA LYS A 143 9.58 18.02 -23.75
C LYS A 143 10.10 16.72 -23.13
N VAL A 144 10.22 15.72 -24.00
CA VAL A 144 11.24 14.65 -24.00
C VAL A 144 11.18 13.59 -22.88
N ARG A 145 10.54 13.83 -21.72
CA ARG A 145 10.60 12.88 -20.57
C ARG A 145 9.26 12.28 -20.10
N CYS A 146 8.17 12.36 -20.87
CA CYS A 146 6.92 11.68 -20.47
C CYS A 146 7.03 10.14 -20.59
N PHE A 147 8.02 9.63 -21.32
CA PHE A 147 8.19 8.19 -21.59
C PHE A 147 9.56 7.63 -21.21
N GLU A 148 10.51 8.48 -20.79
CA GLU A 148 11.81 8.05 -20.31
C GLU A 148 11.79 8.01 -18.78
N LEU A 149 11.66 6.80 -18.26
CA LEU A 149 11.91 6.38 -16.90
C LEU A 149 12.79 5.14 -16.92
#